data_AF-E3ELC2-F1
#
_entry.id   AF-E3ELC2-F1
#
_cell.length_a   1.000
_cell.length_b   1.000
_cell.length_c   1.000
_cell.angle_alpha   90.00
_cell.angle_beta   90.00
_cell.angle_gamma   90.00
#
_symmetry.space_group_name_H-M   'P 1'
#
loop_
_entity.id
_entity.type
_entity.pdbx_description
1 polymer ?
#
loop_
_entity_poly.entity_id
_entity_poly.type
_entity_poly.pdbx_seq_one_letter_code
_entity_poly.pdbx_strand_id
1 'polypeptide(L)'
;MMITKEVMAFGMKVKIACDAQCDRAFGINGRPKEQLSDAPDDYAFLSDDEVGIAPESGKTKIMSEGGDMKPVRPDERLNRWCLRECERCERGAIGEEIWLKDWSKPVYNMMI
;
A
#
# COMPACT_ATOMS: atom_id res chain seq x y z
N MET A 1 -13.26 5.44 3.93
CA MET A 1 -13.00 5.76 5.35
C MET A 1 -11.52 5.58 5.60
N MET A 2 -10.84 6.55 6.21
CA MET A 2 -9.41 6.45 6.55
C MET A 2 -9.22 5.96 7.99
N ILE A 3 -8.29 5.03 8.20
CA ILE A 3 -7.81 4.59 9.52
C ILE A 3 -6.35 5.02 9.70
N THR A 4 -5.94 5.31 10.94
CA THR A 4 -4.58 5.78 11.24
C THR A 4 -4.03 5.18 12.51
N LYS A 5 -2.69 5.07 12.60
CA LYS A 5 -1.97 4.59 13.79
C LYS A 5 -0.60 5.24 13.86
N GLU A 6 -0.15 5.55 15.07
CA GLU A 6 1.24 5.95 15.30
C GLU A 6 2.09 4.70 15.50
N VAL A 7 3.22 4.63 14.80
CA VAL A 7 4.14 3.48 14.84
C VAL A 7 5.59 3.97 14.96
N MET A 8 6.45 3.11 15.50
CA MET A 8 7.89 3.31 15.44
C MET A 8 8.43 2.68 14.15
N ALA A 9 9.02 3.51 13.29
CA ALA A 9 9.62 3.12 12.02
C ALA A 9 11.03 3.70 11.94
N PHE A 10 12.04 2.84 11.74
CA PHE A 10 13.45 3.24 11.63
C PHE A 10 13.93 4.15 12.79
N GLY A 11 13.48 3.86 14.01
CA GLY A 11 13.81 4.65 15.21
C GLY A 11 13.05 5.97 15.36
N MET A 12 12.15 6.30 14.43
CA MET A 12 11.34 7.52 14.45
C MET A 12 9.87 7.19 14.67
N LYS A 13 9.16 8.07 15.38
CA LYS A 13 7.71 7.98 15.53
C LYS A 13 7.05 8.61 14.30
N VAL A 14 6.21 7.84 13.61
CA VAL A 14 5.50 8.28 12.41
C VAL A 14 4.02 7.94 12.52
N LYS A 15 3.17 8.66 11.78
CA LYS A 15 1.76 8.31 11.61
C LYS A 15 1.60 7.59 10.28
N ILE A 16 0.93 6.45 10.29
CA ILE A 16 0.52 5.77 9.07
C ILE A 16 -0.99 5.88 8.89
N ALA A 17 -1.42 5.95 7.64
CA ALA A 17 -2.82 6.00 7.25
C ALA A 17 -3.10 5.01 6.11
N CYS A 18 -4.30 4.43 6.13
CA CYS A 18 -4.79 3.54 5.09
C CYS A 18 -6.31 3.69 5.00
N ASP A 19 -6.90 3.39 3.85
CA ASP A 19 -8.35 3.41 3.61
C ASP A 19 -9.03 2.03 3.85
N ALA A 20 -8.28 1.07 4.40
CA ALA A 20 -8.77 -0.21 4.94
C ALA A 20 -9.38 -1.22 3.94
N GLN A 21 -9.27 -1.01 2.62
CA GLN A 21 -9.68 -1.99 1.61
C GLN A 21 -8.58 -3.04 1.39
N CYS A 22 -8.34 -3.85 2.42
CA CYS A 22 -7.25 -4.84 2.43
C CYS A 22 -7.48 -5.94 1.38
N ASP A 23 -8.71 -6.26 1.03
CA ASP A 23 -9.08 -7.19 -0.06
C ASP A 23 -8.55 -6.73 -1.42
N ARG A 24 -8.38 -5.43 -1.62
CA ARG A 24 -7.82 -4.82 -2.84
C ARG A 24 -6.33 -4.48 -2.76
N ALA A 25 -5.66 -4.78 -1.64
CA ALA A 25 -4.23 -4.52 -1.46
C ALA A 25 -3.37 -5.64 -2.06
N PHE A 26 -2.57 -5.33 -3.09
CA PHE A 26 -1.66 -6.28 -3.75
C PHE A 26 -0.23 -6.24 -3.18
N GLY A 27 0.14 -5.13 -2.53
CA GLY A 27 1.52 -4.76 -2.25
C GLY A 27 2.11 -3.93 -3.40
N ILE A 28 2.95 -2.95 -3.11
CA ILE A 28 3.62 -2.06 -4.07
C ILE A 28 4.36 -2.88 -5.14
N ASN A 29 5.01 -3.97 -4.74
CA ASN A 29 5.74 -4.84 -5.66
C ASN A 29 4.84 -5.86 -6.36
N GLY A 30 3.66 -6.14 -5.79
CA GLY A 30 2.70 -7.12 -6.31
C GLY A 30 1.58 -6.53 -7.16
N ARG A 31 1.36 -5.22 -7.12
CA ARG A 31 0.24 -4.58 -7.81
C ARG A 31 0.47 -4.53 -9.31
N PRO A 32 -0.48 -5.03 -10.12
CA PRO A 32 -0.39 -4.93 -11.58
C PRO A 32 -0.20 -3.47 -12.03
N LYS A 33 0.73 -3.29 -12.97
CA LYS A 33 1.08 -2.01 -13.55
C LYS A 33 1.30 -2.11 -15.05
N GLU A 34 1.01 -1.04 -15.75
CA GLU A 34 1.31 -0.85 -17.17
C GLU A 34 2.58 -0.01 -17.29
N GLN A 35 3.52 -0.49 -18.11
CA GLN A 35 4.74 0.24 -18.44
C GLN A 35 4.42 1.28 -19.52
N LEU A 36 4.68 2.56 -19.24
CA LEU A 36 4.26 3.67 -20.12
C LEU A 36 5.36 4.11 -21.10
N SER A 37 6.62 3.87 -20.76
CA SER A 37 7.79 4.20 -21.59
C SER A 37 8.94 3.20 -21.35
N ASP A 38 10.06 3.37 -22.05
CA ASP A 38 11.28 2.58 -21.79
C ASP A 38 11.96 2.93 -20.45
N ALA A 39 11.57 4.06 -19.82
CA ALA A 39 12.09 4.42 -18.51
C ALA A 39 11.43 3.56 -17.41
N PRO A 40 12.21 2.88 -16.56
CA PRO A 40 11.66 1.88 -15.63
C PRO A 40 10.73 2.47 -14.55
N ASP A 41 10.84 3.77 -14.29
CA ASP A 41 10.00 4.46 -13.32
C ASP A 41 8.72 5.04 -13.92
N ASP A 42 8.56 5.03 -15.26
CA ASP A 42 7.37 5.51 -15.95
C ASP A 42 6.33 4.40 -16.08
N TYR A 43 5.51 4.24 -15.06
CA TYR A 43 4.46 3.23 -15.04
C TYR A 43 3.16 3.76 -14.42
N ALA A 44 2.04 3.16 -14.82
CA ALA A 44 0.75 3.36 -14.19
C ALA A 44 0.36 2.09 -13.44
N PHE A 45 0.13 2.21 -12.14
CA PHE A 45 -0.57 1.18 -11.41
C PHE A 45 -2.05 1.17 -11.85
N LEU A 46 -2.57 0.01 -12.25
CA LEU A 46 -3.95 -0.14 -12.77
C LEU A 46 -5.01 0.17 -11.70
N SER A 47 -6.21 0.65 -12.02
CA SER A 47 -7.23 0.93 -10.99
C SER A 47 -7.73 -0.32 -10.26
N ASP A 48 -8.40 -0.13 -9.11
CA ASP A 48 -9.01 -1.20 -8.32
C ASP A 48 -10.05 -2.01 -9.12
N ASP A 49 -10.71 -1.41 -10.12
CA ASP A 49 -11.70 -2.09 -10.96
C ASP A 49 -11.05 -2.90 -12.09
N GLU A 50 -9.86 -2.50 -12.53
CA GLU A 50 -9.08 -3.23 -13.54
C GLU A 50 -8.39 -4.47 -12.96
N VAL A 51 -7.91 -4.40 -11.71
CA VAL A 51 -7.19 -5.51 -11.07
C VAL A 51 -8.09 -6.43 -10.23
N GLY A 52 -9.23 -5.93 -9.78
CA GLY A 52 -10.18 -6.67 -8.94
C GLY A 52 -9.64 -6.98 -7.54
N ILE A 53 -9.91 -8.20 -7.07
CA ILE A 53 -9.53 -8.63 -5.71
C ILE A 53 -8.11 -9.18 -5.70
N ALA A 54 -7.31 -8.68 -4.76
CA ALA A 54 -5.96 -9.15 -4.57
C ALA A 54 -5.93 -10.56 -3.97
N PRO A 55 -4.94 -11.41 -4.32
CA PRO A 55 -4.81 -12.72 -3.72
C PRO A 55 -4.75 -12.65 -2.19
N GLU A 56 -5.34 -13.65 -1.53
CA GLU A 56 -5.23 -13.83 -0.08
C GLU A 56 -3.77 -14.08 0.34
N SER A 57 -3.48 -13.75 1.59
CA SER A 57 -2.15 -13.68 2.20
C SER A 57 -1.31 -14.97 2.11
N GLY A 58 -1.87 -16.10 1.67
CA GLY A 58 -1.15 -17.36 1.40
C GLY A 58 -0.62 -17.55 -0.02
N LYS A 59 -1.06 -16.74 -0.99
CA LYS A 59 -0.60 -16.77 -2.40
C LYS A 59 0.36 -15.63 -2.74
N THR A 60 0.40 -14.57 -1.93
CA THR A 60 1.45 -13.53 -1.93
C THR A 60 2.69 -14.02 -1.17
N LYS A 61 3.20 -15.21 -1.54
CA LYS A 61 4.23 -15.99 -0.82
C LYS A 61 5.62 -15.33 -0.73
N ILE A 62 5.76 -14.08 -1.17
CA ILE A 62 7.06 -13.41 -1.37
C ILE A 62 7.28 -12.22 -0.39
N MET A 63 6.31 -11.81 0.42
CA MET A 63 6.41 -10.48 1.07
C MET A 63 6.11 -10.48 2.57
N SER A 64 6.49 -11.53 3.31
CA SER A 64 6.52 -11.43 4.77
C SER A 64 7.65 -10.50 5.21
N GLU A 65 7.28 -9.44 5.93
CA GLU A 65 8.17 -8.35 6.31
C GLU A 65 8.27 -8.32 7.83
N GLY A 66 9.35 -8.90 8.38
CA GLY A 66 9.56 -8.94 9.82
C GLY A 66 8.52 -9.74 10.61
N GLY A 67 7.88 -10.72 9.96
CA GLY A 67 6.88 -11.63 10.55
C GLY A 67 5.42 -11.19 10.35
N ASP A 68 5.18 -9.96 9.91
CA ASP A 68 3.83 -9.46 9.60
C ASP A 68 3.48 -9.73 8.12
N MET A 69 2.19 -9.96 7.86
CA MET A 69 1.64 -10.23 6.53
C MET A 69 0.48 -9.28 6.22
N LYS A 70 -0.01 -9.32 4.98
CA LYS A 70 -1.25 -8.66 4.57
C LYS A 70 -2.39 -8.97 5.55
N PRO A 71 -3.00 -7.94 6.18
CA PRO A 71 -4.10 -8.13 7.12
C PRO A 71 -5.26 -8.88 6.49
N VAL A 72 -5.70 -9.96 7.12
CA VAL A 72 -6.95 -10.65 6.80
C VAL A 72 -8.08 -10.24 7.73
N ARG A 73 -7.73 -9.66 8.89
CA ARG A 73 -8.72 -9.17 9.88
C ARG A 73 -8.51 -7.68 10.21
N PRO A 74 -9.57 -6.97 10.62
CA PRO A 74 -9.46 -5.55 10.99
C PRO A 74 -8.46 -5.24 12.12
N ASP A 75 -8.31 -6.14 13.08
CA ASP A 75 -7.40 -5.99 14.24
C ASP A 75 -5.91 -6.11 13.86
N GLU A 76 -5.60 -6.67 12.69
CA GLU A 76 -4.25 -6.81 12.16
C GLU A 76 -3.79 -5.60 11.34
N ARG A 77 -4.71 -4.69 11.00
CA ARG A 77 -4.44 -3.53 10.14
C ARG A 77 -3.39 -2.60 10.76
N LEU A 78 -2.69 -1.87 9.88
CA LEU A 78 -1.63 -0.93 10.27
C LEU A 78 -0.49 -1.65 11.03
N ASN A 79 -0.11 -2.82 10.51
CA ASN A 79 1.07 -3.61 10.93
C ASN A 79 2.32 -3.23 10.10
N ARG A 80 3.44 -3.96 10.25
CA ARG A 80 4.66 -3.63 9.51
C ARG A 80 4.52 -3.85 8.01
N TRP A 81 3.77 -4.87 7.58
CA TRP A 81 3.47 -5.08 6.16
C TRP A 81 2.72 -3.89 5.56
N CYS A 82 1.73 -3.34 6.29
CA CYS A 82 1.04 -2.12 5.86
C CYS A 82 2.02 -0.98 5.59
N LEU A 83 2.93 -0.70 6.53
CA LEU A 83 3.88 0.40 6.38
C LEU A 83 4.89 0.21 5.24
N ARG A 84 5.26 -1.03 4.93
CA ARG A 84 6.43 -1.32 4.08
C ARG A 84 6.10 -1.82 2.69
N GLU A 85 4.97 -2.51 2.55
CA GLU A 85 4.59 -3.16 1.31
C GLU A 85 3.22 -2.71 0.81
N CYS A 86 2.26 -2.37 1.67
CA CYS A 86 0.93 -1.97 1.20
C CYS A 86 0.98 -0.65 0.44
N GLU A 87 0.63 -0.68 -0.84
CA GLU A 87 0.55 0.48 -1.72
C GLU A 87 -0.52 1.48 -1.29
N ARG A 88 -1.49 1.00 -0.51
CA ARG A 88 -2.66 1.75 -0.02
C ARG A 88 -2.39 2.36 1.36
N CYS A 89 -1.18 2.18 1.89
CA CYS A 89 -0.74 2.78 3.14
C CYS A 89 0.25 3.91 2.86
N GLU A 90 0.00 5.05 3.48
CA GLU A 90 0.90 6.20 3.44
C GLU A 90 1.46 6.49 4.82
N ARG A 91 2.61 7.17 4.88
CA ARG A 91 3.22 7.63 6.12
C ARG A 91 3.42 9.15 6.08
N GLY A 92 3.26 9.79 7.23
CA GLY A 92 3.56 11.21 7.43
C GLY A 92 4.19 11.44 8.80
N ALA A 93 4.75 12.63 9.01
CA ALA A 93 5.21 13.02 10.33
C ALA A 93 4.02 13.17 11.29
N ILE A 94 4.31 13.14 12.59
CA ILE A 94 3.28 13.40 13.60
C ILE A 94 2.80 14.85 13.46
N GLY A 95 1.49 15.03 13.33
CA GLY A 95 0.86 16.34 13.15
C GLY A 95 0.67 16.77 11.69
N GLU A 96 1.26 16.04 10.74
CA GLU A 96 1.01 16.30 9.31
C GLU A 96 -0.26 15.61 8.82
N GLU A 97 -0.91 16.24 7.86
CA GLU A 97 -2.01 15.65 7.11
C GLU A 97 -1.47 14.61 6.14
N ILE A 98 -2.13 13.45 6.07
CA ILE A 98 -1.75 12.37 5.17
C ILE A 98 -2.82 12.27 4.07
N TRP A 99 -2.38 12.41 2.83
CA TRP A 99 -3.22 12.26 1.65
C TRP A 99 -3.06 10.85 1.09
N LEU A 100 -4.18 10.13 0.92
CA LEU A 100 -4.19 8.81 0.30
C LEU A 100 -4.44 8.93 -1.19
N LYS A 101 -3.76 8.08 -1.97
CA LYS A 101 -3.99 7.91 -3.41
C LYS A 101 -5.43 7.44 -3.67
N ASP A 102 -6.03 7.95 -4.74
CA ASP A 102 -7.34 7.51 -5.21
C ASP A 102 -7.17 6.29 -6.14
N TRP A 103 -7.37 5.09 -5.57
CA TRP A 103 -7.25 3.82 -6.30
C TRP A 103 -8.46 3.47 -7.17
N SER A 104 -9.50 4.32 -7.20
CA SER A 104 -10.59 4.19 -8.19
C SER A 104 -10.14 4.56 -9.61
N LYS A 105 -8.92 5.09 -9.75
CA LYS A 105 -8.30 5.47 -11.02
C LYS A 105 -6.88 4.92 -11.09
N PRO A 106 -6.28 4.84 -12.29
CA PRO A 106 -4.86 4.54 -12.40
C PRO A 106 -4.01 5.56 -11.64
N VAL A 107 -2.97 5.06 -10.97
CA VAL A 107 -2.00 5.90 -10.24
C VAL A 107 -0.70 5.92 -11.02
N TYR A 108 -0.31 7.11 -11.45
CA TYR A 108 0.88 7.32 -12.27
C TYR A 108 2.11 7.54 -11.39
N ASN A 109 3.16 6.77 -11.66
CA ASN A 109 4.51 7.08 -11.25
C ASN A 109 5.25 7.52 -12.50
N MET A 110 5.53 8.81 -12.63
CA MET A 110 6.29 9.37 -13.76
C MET A 110 7.24 10.41 -13.19
N MET A 111 8.46 10.46 -13.70
CA MET A 111 9.32 11.62 -13.47
C MET A 111 8.86 12.75 -14.39
N ILE A 112 8.35 13.84 -13.80
CA ILE A 112 8.02 15.07 -14.52
C ILE A 112 9.30 15.84 -14.82
#